data_AF-A0A7S0QJQ2-F1
#
_entry.id   AF-A0A7S0QJQ2-F1
#
_cell.length_a   1.000
_cell.length_b   1.000
_cell.length_c   1.000
_cell.angle_alpha   90.00
_cell.angle_beta   90.00
_cell.angle_gamma   90.00
#
_symmetry.space_group_name_H-M   'P 1'
#
loop_
_entity.id
_entity.type
_entity.pdbx_description
1 polymer ?
#
loop_
_entity_poly.entity_id
_entity_poly.type
_entity_poly.pdbx_seq_one_letter_code
_entity_poly.pdbx_strand_id
1 'polypeptide(L)'
;KVIPYDYIVQATALAKGNGLNTHLDGARLFNAAVAQAAQLGSDARTEARRIAQCFDSVSVCFSKGLGAPVGSALCGSRDLIARAHRIRKMAGGGMRQAGMLAAGAAFALDRHIERLSDDHALARRLADALAGVEGLAIVPPQTNILFVDLVGPTRARCADLVAFLEKHGVRSSARLPLRFVTHLDVDAA
;
A
#
# COMPACT_ATOMS: atom_id res chain seq x y z
N LYS A 1 1.60 -7.67 3.51
CA LYS A 1 0.56 -8.52 4.11
C LYS A 1 -0.65 -7.64 4.44
N VAL A 2 -1.86 -8.13 4.21
CA VAL A 2 -3.11 -7.55 4.67
C VAL A 2 -3.30 -7.96 6.13
N ILE A 3 -3.58 -6.99 6.99
CA ILE A 3 -3.82 -7.27 8.41
C ILE A 3 -5.22 -7.91 8.53
N PRO A 4 -5.35 -9.06 9.22
CA PRO A 4 -6.66 -9.68 9.45
C PRO A 4 -7.62 -8.72 10.15
N TYR A 5 -8.87 -8.68 9.70
CA TYR A 5 -9.85 -7.73 10.25
C TYR A 5 -10.11 -7.94 11.74
N ASP A 6 -10.23 -9.19 12.19
CA ASP A 6 -10.50 -9.49 13.60
C ASP A 6 -9.38 -8.99 14.51
N TYR A 7 -8.13 -9.04 14.04
CA TYR A 7 -7.01 -8.45 14.76
C TYR A 7 -7.13 -6.93 14.84
N ILE A 8 -7.55 -6.25 13.77
CA ILE A 8 -7.78 -4.79 13.78
C ILE A 8 -8.83 -4.44 14.84
N VAL A 9 -9.94 -5.18 14.88
CA VAL A 9 -11.00 -4.97 15.87
C VAL A 9 -10.48 -5.20 17.29
N GLN A 10 -9.79 -6.31 17.54
CA GLN A 10 -9.25 -6.63 18.86
C GLN A 10 -8.22 -5.61 19.34
N ALA A 11 -7.28 -5.22 18.47
CA ALA A 11 -6.22 -4.27 18.82
C ALA A 11 -6.78 -2.86 19.11
N THR A 12 -7.74 -2.41 18.31
CA THR A 12 -8.37 -1.09 18.50
C THR A 12 -9.30 -1.07 19.71
N ALA A 13 -10.03 -2.16 19.97
CA ALA A 13 -10.84 -2.32 21.17
C ALA A 13 -9.96 -2.35 22.44
N LEU A 14 -8.82 -3.05 22.41
CA LEU A 14 -7.88 -3.07 23.52
C LEU A 14 -7.32 -1.68 23.81
N ALA A 15 -6.88 -0.95 22.78
CA ALA A 15 -6.41 0.43 22.93
C ALA A 15 -7.48 1.32 23.55
N LYS A 16 -8.71 1.25 23.04
CA LYS A 16 -9.86 2.00 23.58
C LYS A 16 -10.16 1.64 25.04
N GLY A 17 -10.10 0.36 25.41
CA GLY A 17 -10.28 -0.09 26.79
C GLY A 17 -9.22 0.45 27.76
N ASN A 18 -8.05 0.84 27.24
CA ASN A 18 -6.97 1.46 28.00
C ASN A 18 -6.92 3.00 27.82
N GLY A 19 -7.94 3.61 27.23
CA GLY A 19 -7.99 5.07 27.01
C GLY A 19 -6.96 5.60 26.00
N LEU A 20 -6.45 4.74 25.11
CA LEU A 20 -5.48 5.11 24.08
C LEU A 20 -6.17 5.43 22.75
N ASN A 21 -5.65 6.43 22.04
CA ASN A 21 -6.04 6.70 20.66
C ASN A 21 -5.31 5.77 19.69
N THR A 22 -5.94 5.52 18.56
CA THR A 22 -5.45 4.65 17.49
C THR A 22 -5.33 5.41 16.17
N HIS A 23 -4.25 5.13 15.45
CA HIS A 23 -4.00 5.69 14.11
C HIS A 23 -3.74 4.57 13.11
N LEU A 24 -4.38 4.66 11.96
CA LEU A 24 -4.08 3.81 10.81
C LEU A 24 -3.18 4.57 9.82
N ASP A 25 -1.95 4.11 9.64
CA ASP A 25 -1.18 4.43 8.43
C ASP A 25 -1.75 3.62 7.25
N GLY A 26 -2.73 4.20 6.59
CA GLY A 26 -3.43 3.66 5.42
C GLY A 26 -2.79 4.07 4.10
N ALA A 27 -1.46 4.23 4.03
CA ALA A 27 -0.76 4.54 2.78
C ALA A 27 -1.11 3.59 1.62
N ARG A 28 -1.54 2.36 1.92
CA ARG A 28 -2.09 1.39 0.96
C ARG A 28 -3.43 0.78 1.44
N LEU A 29 -4.27 1.58 2.11
CA LEU A 29 -5.59 1.16 2.59
C LEU A 29 -6.42 0.51 1.47
N PHE A 30 -6.47 1.14 0.29
CA PHE A 30 -7.26 0.62 -0.83
C PHE A 30 -6.72 -0.71 -1.39
N ASN A 31 -5.41 -0.98 -1.33
CA ASN A 31 -4.91 -2.32 -1.68
C ASN A 31 -5.43 -3.38 -0.71
N ALA A 32 -5.45 -3.08 0.61
CA ALA A 32 -6.01 -3.99 1.60
C ALA A 32 -7.51 -4.19 1.41
N ALA A 33 -8.23 -3.10 1.14
CA ALA A 33 -9.67 -3.12 0.95
C ALA A 33 -10.08 -3.91 -0.30
N VAL A 34 -9.41 -3.73 -1.44
CA VAL A 34 -9.64 -4.52 -2.66
C VAL A 34 -9.36 -6.01 -2.43
N ALA A 35 -8.28 -6.35 -1.71
CA ALA A 35 -7.97 -7.73 -1.39
C ALA A 35 -9.04 -8.38 -0.49
N GLN A 36 -9.57 -7.65 0.50
CA GLN A 36 -10.66 -8.14 1.34
C GLN A 36 -11.99 -8.23 0.58
N ALA A 37 -12.29 -7.25 -0.27
CA ALA A 37 -13.49 -7.24 -1.10
C ALA A 37 -13.55 -8.47 -2.01
N ALA A 38 -12.43 -8.83 -2.64
CA ALA A 38 -12.32 -10.04 -3.46
C ALA A 38 -12.56 -11.33 -2.66
N GLN A 39 -12.14 -11.39 -1.39
CA GLN A 39 -12.35 -12.56 -0.53
C GLN A 39 -13.78 -12.67 0.01
N LEU A 40 -14.41 -11.52 0.29
CA LEU A 40 -15.72 -11.45 0.94
C LEU A 40 -16.88 -11.27 -0.06
N GLY A 41 -16.58 -11.06 -1.35
CA GLY A 41 -17.59 -10.74 -2.36
C GLY A 41 -18.25 -9.39 -2.11
N SER A 42 -17.52 -8.41 -1.58
CA SER A 42 -18.00 -7.08 -1.23
C SER A 42 -17.36 -5.99 -2.10
N ASP A 43 -17.65 -4.71 -1.80
CA ASP A 43 -17.12 -3.53 -2.50
C ASP A 43 -15.88 -2.96 -1.79
N ALA A 44 -14.87 -2.53 -2.55
CA ALA A 44 -13.61 -2.04 -2.00
C ALA A 44 -13.77 -0.77 -1.15
N ARG A 45 -14.73 0.12 -1.46
CA ARG A 45 -14.99 1.31 -0.63
C ARG A 45 -15.70 0.93 0.67
N THR A 46 -16.57 -0.07 0.64
CA THR A 46 -17.20 -0.66 1.82
C THR A 46 -16.14 -1.25 2.75
N GLU A 47 -15.20 -2.03 2.22
CA GLU A 47 -14.10 -2.58 3.03
C GLU A 47 -13.15 -1.50 3.56
N ALA A 48 -12.80 -0.50 2.74
CA ALA A 48 -11.97 0.62 3.19
C ALA A 48 -12.63 1.37 4.35
N ARG A 49 -13.95 1.61 4.27
CA ARG A 49 -14.74 2.21 5.35
C ARG A 49 -14.76 1.32 6.59
N ARG A 50 -15.01 0.02 6.42
CA ARG A 50 -15.08 -0.96 7.51
C ARG A 50 -13.77 -1.01 8.29
N ILE A 51 -12.63 -1.02 7.61
CA ILE A 51 -11.30 -0.95 8.23
C ILE A 51 -11.08 0.40 8.92
N ALA A 52 -11.34 1.51 8.22
CA ALA A 52 -11.05 2.85 8.72
C ALA A 52 -11.87 3.22 9.97
N GLN A 53 -13.10 2.72 10.08
CA GLN A 53 -13.99 2.98 11.21
C GLN A 53 -13.51 2.39 12.55
N CYS A 54 -12.55 1.47 12.54
CA CYS A 54 -11.94 0.95 13.75
C CYS A 54 -10.97 1.94 14.43
N PHE A 55 -10.55 3.01 13.73
CA PHE A 55 -9.49 3.90 14.19
C PHE A 55 -9.99 5.33 14.46
N ASP A 56 -9.33 6.03 15.39
CA ASP A 56 -9.63 7.44 15.69
C ASP A 56 -9.14 8.39 14.59
N SER A 57 -8.11 7.97 13.85
CA SER A 57 -7.60 8.69 12.70
C SER A 57 -6.98 7.76 11.65
N VAL A 58 -7.01 8.20 10.40
CA VAL A 58 -6.48 7.45 9.26
C VAL A 58 -5.70 8.38 8.34
N SER A 59 -4.50 7.98 7.95
CA SER A 59 -3.78 8.59 6.83
C SER A 59 -4.00 7.76 5.56
N VAL A 60 -4.21 8.39 4.41
CA VAL A 60 -4.35 7.71 3.11
C VAL A 60 -3.43 8.37 2.10
N CYS A 61 -2.71 7.59 1.28
CA CYS A 61 -1.89 8.13 0.19
C CYS A 61 -2.57 7.99 -1.16
N PHE A 62 -2.51 9.04 -1.96
CA PHE A 62 -3.00 9.05 -3.34
C PHE A 62 -1.87 8.80 -4.35
N SER A 63 -0.63 9.13 -3.99
CA SER A 63 0.55 9.01 -4.85
C SER A 63 1.29 7.68 -4.74
N LYS A 64 0.53 6.59 -4.66
CA LYS A 64 1.03 5.20 -4.68
C LYS A 64 0.26 4.40 -5.72
N GLY A 65 -0.38 3.28 -5.36
CA GLY A 65 -1.15 2.46 -6.30
C GLY A 65 -2.31 3.21 -6.96
N LEU A 66 -2.82 4.27 -6.33
CA LEU A 66 -3.85 5.14 -6.89
C LEU A 66 -3.34 6.06 -8.02
N GLY A 67 -2.03 6.25 -8.17
CA GLY A 67 -1.47 6.95 -9.34
C GLY A 67 -1.62 8.48 -9.38
N ALA A 68 -2.08 9.13 -8.30
CA ALA A 68 -2.06 10.60 -8.26
C ALA A 68 -0.61 11.11 -8.20
N PRO A 69 -0.26 12.26 -8.79
CA PRO A 69 1.13 12.72 -8.82
C PRO A 69 1.67 13.07 -7.43
N VAL A 70 0.84 13.68 -6.58
CA VAL A 70 1.19 14.08 -5.21
C VAL A 70 -0.04 13.94 -4.33
N GLY A 71 0.16 13.56 -3.07
CA GLY A 71 -0.80 13.87 -2.02
C GLY A 71 -1.15 12.70 -1.11
N SER A 72 -1.62 13.10 0.07
CA SER A 72 -2.20 12.24 1.08
C SER A 72 -3.28 13.01 1.83
N ALA A 73 -4.21 12.29 2.47
CA ALA A 73 -5.20 12.86 3.37
C ALA A 73 -5.00 12.32 4.78
N LEU A 74 -5.20 13.17 5.78
CA LEU A 74 -5.43 12.77 7.16
C LEU A 74 -6.91 12.95 7.44
N CYS A 75 -7.56 11.90 7.93
CA CYS A 75 -8.96 11.86 8.30
C CYS A 75 -9.09 11.55 9.79
N GLY A 76 -10.06 12.15 10.47
CA GLY A 76 -10.31 11.97 11.89
C GLY A 76 -11.38 12.95 12.40
N SER A 77 -11.50 13.09 13.71
CA SER A 77 -12.45 14.04 14.32
C SER A 77 -12.14 15.50 13.94
N ARG A 78 -13.16 16.37 14.04
CA ARG A 78 -13.01 17.81 13.76
C ARG A 78 -11.90 18.43 14.60
N ASP A 79 -11.83 18.07 15.88
CA ASP A 79 -10.82 18.58 16.82
C ASP A 79 -9.40 18.11 16.47
N LEU A 80 -9.27 16.86 16.01
CA LEU A 80 -8.00 16.34 15.51
C LEU A 80 -7.55 17.11 14.27
N ILE A 81 -8.45 17.31 13.30
CA ILE A 81 -8.13 18.00 12.05
C ILE A 81 -7.82 19.49 12.30
N ALA A 82 -8.51 20.16 13.22
CA ALA A 82 -8.21 21.54 13.61
C ALA A 82 -6.78 21.69 14.15
N ARG A 83 -6.33 20.75 15.01
CA ARG A 83 -4.94 20.71 15.50
C ARG A 83 -3.95 20.39 14.38
N ALA A 84 -4.27 19.40 13.54
CA ALA A 84 -3.43 18.99 12.42
C ALA A 84 -3.21 20.12 11.41
N HIS A 85 -4.19 21.01 11.19
CA HIS A 85 -4.02 22.17 10.33
C HIS A 85 -2.95 23.15 10.83
N ARG A 86 -2.87 23.37 12.16
CA ARG A 86 -1.82 24.20 12.76
C ARG A 86 -0.44 23.58 12.55
N ILE A 87 -0.32 22.27 12.82
CA ILE A 87 0.93 21.52 12.61
C ILE A 87 1.32 21.53 11.13
N ARG A 88 0.37 21.31 10.22
CA ARG A 88 0.59 21.37 8.77
C ARG A 88 1.16 22.72 8.35
N LYS A 89 0.69 23.83 8.93
CA LYS A 89 1.23 25.16 8.63
C LYS A 89 2.65 25.32 9.15
N MET A 90 2.92 24.87 10.38
CA MET A 90 4.24 24.93 11.01
C MET A 90 5.28 24.09 10.26
N ALA A 91 4.90 22.88 9.82
CA ALA A 91 5.74 21.97 9.05
C ALA A 91 5.87 22.34 7.56
N GLY A 92 5.28 23.47 7.12
CA GLY A 92 5.38 23.95 5.74
C GLY A 92 4.43 23.31 4.72
N GLY A 93 3.54 22.40 5.12
CA GLY A 93 2.56 21.74 4.22
C GLY A 93 1.35 22.60 3.84
N GLY A 94 1.29 23.88 4.25
CA GLY A 94 0.22 24.82 3.94
C GLY A 94 0.34 25.43 2.54
N MET A 95 0.17 24.59 1.51
CA MET A 95 0.26 25.00 0.09
C MET A 95 -0.87 25.96 -0.31
N ARG A 96 -0.63 26.76 -1.36
CA ARG A 96 -1.61 27.70 -1.93
C ARG A 96 -2.51 27.02 -2.96
N GLN A 97 -2.20 27.13 -4.26
CA GLN A 97 -3.01 26.59 -5.36
C GLN A 97 -2.89 25.05 -5.49
N ALA A 98 -3.15 24.31 -4.41
CA ALA A 98 -3.09 22.86 -4.35
C ALA A 98 -4.29 22.16 -5.02
N GLY A 99 -5.25 22.93 -5.57
CA GLY A 99 -6.44 22.41 -6.23
C GLY A 99 -6.13 21.44 -7.38
N MET A 100 -5.08 21.72 -8.16
CA MET A 100 -4.65 20.83 -9.25
C MET A 100 -4.20 19.46 -8.73
N LEU A 101 -3.46 19.42 -7.61
CA LEU A 101 -3.02 18.17 -6.99
C LEU A 101 -4.21 17.42 -6.37
N ALA A 102 -5.12 18.15 -5.72
CA ALA A 102 -6.34 17.59 -5.15
C ALA A 102 -7.26 17.00 -6.23
N ALA A 103 -7.35 17.62 -7.41
CA ALA A 103 -8.09 17.07 -8.54
C ALA A 103 -7.53 15.72 -9.01
N GLY A 104 -6.20 15.57 -9.07
CA GLY A 104 -5.57 14.28 -9.36
C GLY A 104 -5.89 13.21 -8.32
N ALA A 105 -5.91 13.57 -7.04
CA ALA A 105 -6.33 12.65 -5.97
C ALA A 105 -7.81 12.26 -6.06
N ALA A 106 -8.70 13.22 -6.35
CA ALA A 106 -10.13 12.98 -6.53
C ALA A 106 -10.38 12.04 -7.72
N PHE A 107 -9.77 12.31 -8.86
CA PHE A 107 -9.85 11.44 -10.04
C PHE A 107 -9.40 10.01 -9.72
N ALA A 108 -8.28 9.87 -9.00
CA ALA A 108 -7.76 8.56 -8.61
C ALA A 108 -8.71 7.79 -7.68
N LEU A 109 -9.38 8.47 -6.73
CA LEU A 109 -10.39 7.84 -5.87
C LEU A 109 -11.64 7.39 -6.66
N ASP A 110 -11.99 8.11 -7.72
CA ASP A 110 -13.15 7.81 -8.55
C ASP A 110 -12.89 6.70 -9.58
N ARG A 111 -11.64 6.56 -10.04
CA ARG A 111 -11.31 5.71 -11.20
C ARG A 111 -10.32 4.59 -10.90
N HIS A 112 -9.44 4.73 -9.93
CA HIS A 112 -8.27 3.85 -9.79
C HIS A 112 -8.35 2.84 -8.64
N ILE A 113 -9.42 2.83 -7.82
CA ILE A 113 -9.54 1.88 -6.71
C ILE A 113 -9.66 0.44 -7.21
N GLU A 114 -10.63 0.14 -8.07
CA GLU A 114 -10.93 -1.24 -8.48
C GLU A 114 -9.78 -1.89 -9.27
N ARG A 115 -9.10 -1.12 -10.13
CA ARG A 115 -7.95 -1.59 -10.91
C ARG A 115 -6.74 -2.00 -10.06
N LEU A 116 -6.73 -1.70 -8.75
CA LEU A 116 -5.69 -2.24 -7.86
C LEU A 116 -5.71 -3.77 -7.85
N SER A 117 -6.85 -4.40 -8.18
CA SER A 117 -6.94 -5.86 -8.36
C SER A 117 -6.03 -6.36 -9.50
N ASP A 118 -5.89 -5.59 -10.58
CA ASP A 118 -4.96 -5.90 -11.68
C ASP A 118 -3.52 -5.90 -11.17
N ASP A 119 -3.14 -4.91 -10.35
CA ASP A 119 -1.81 -4.85 -9.75
C ASP A 119 -1.56 -6.08 -8.85
N HIS A 120 -2.58 -6.57 -8.13
CA HIS A 120 -2.46 -7.78 -7.29
C HIS A 120 -2.30 -9.04 -8.15
N ALA A 121 -3.05 -9.13 -9.26
CA ALA A 121 -2.95 -10.23 -10.21
C ALA A 121 -1.57 -10.29 -10.87
N LEU A 122 -1.01 -9.15 -11.27
CA LEU A 122 0.35 -9.08 -11.81
C LEU A 122 1.41 -9.50 -10.79
N ALA A 123 1.30 -9.05 -9.54
CA ALA A 123 2.22 -9.46 -8.48
C ALA A 123 2.14 -10.96 -8.23
N ARG A 124 0.93 -11.54 -8.28
CA ARG A 124 0.73 -12.98 -8.15
C ARG A 124 1.34 -13.74 -9.33
N ARG A 125 1.09 -13.30 -10.57
CA ARG A 125 1.68 -13.88 -11.78
C ARG A 125 3.20 -13.88 -11.72
N LEU A 126 3.81 -12.78 -11.26
CA LEU A 126 5.27 -12.71 -11.07
C LEU A 126 5.75 -13.73 -10.03
N ALA A 127 5.03 -13.86 -8.91
CA ALA A 127 5.37 -14.83 -7.87
C ALA A 127 5.29 -16.28 -8.38
N ASP A 128 4.24 -16.60 -9.13
CA ASP A 128 4.01 -17.93 -9.69
C ASP A 128 5.05 -18.26 -10.77
N ALA A 129 5.46 -17.29 -11.59
CA ALA A 129 6.50 -17.47 -12.62
C ALA A 129 7.90 -17.68 -12.04
N LEU A 130 8.18 -17.11 -10.86
CA LEU A 130 9.44 -17.29 -10.15
C LEU A 130 9.42 -18.50 -9.20
N ALA A 131 8.26 -19.13 -9.00
CA ALA A 131 8.13 -20.27 -8.12
C ALA A 131 8.96 -21.46 -8.65
N GLY A 132 9.72 -22.10 -7.77
CA GLY A 132 10.56 -23.25 -8.12
C GLY A 132 11.92 -22.91 -8.74
N VAL A 133 12.24 -21.63 -8.95
CA VAL A 133 13.60 -21.21 -9.33
C VAL A 133 14.55 -21.50 -8.17
N GLU A 134 15.59 -22.30 -8.43
CA GLU A 134 16.58 -22.68 -7.42
C GLU A 134 17.29 -21.44 -6.86
N GLY A 135 17.43 -21.40 -5.54
CA GLY A 135 18.04 -20.28 -4.82
C GLY A 135 17.10 -19.11 -4.52
N LEU A 136 15.84 -19.16 -4.94
CA LEU A 136 14.82 -18.19 -4.53
C LEU A 136 13.93 -18.72 -3.40
N ALA A 137 13.62 -17.86 -2.43
CA ALA A 137 12.53 -18.09 -1.48
C ALA A 137 11.47 -16.99 -1.66
N ILE A 138 10.24 -17.41 -1.94
CA ILE A 138 9.15 -16.50 -2.31
C ILE A 138 7.98 -16.74 -1.38
N VAL A 139 7.40 -15.64 -0.87
CA VAL A 139 6.12 -15.68 -0.17
C VAL A 139 5.05 -15.13 -1.12
N PRO A 140 4.01 -15.92 -1.45
CA PRO A 140 2.94 -15.46 -2.32
C PRO A 140 2.36 -14.10 -1.85
N PRO A 141 2.23 -13.13 -2.76
CA PRO A 141 1.77 -11.80 -2.39
C PRO A 141 0.27 -11.83 -2.14
N GLN A 142 -0.17 -10.98 -1.20
CA GLN A 142 -1.60 -10.76 -0.90
C GLN A 142 -2.15 -9.51 -1.60
N THR A 143 -1.26 -8.66 -2.12
CA THR A 143 -1.58 -7.41 -2.82
C THR A 143 -0.48 -7.15 -3.87
N ASN A 144 -0.20 -5.90 -4.22
CA ASN A 144 0.74 -5.50 -5.27
C ASN A 144 2.23 -5.54 -4.90
N ILE A 145 2.63 -6.24 -3.83
CA ILE A 145 4.03 -6.28 -3.39
C ILE A 145 4.49 -7.73 -3.25
N LEU A 146 5.52 -8.08 -4.02
CA LEU A 146 6.22 -9.34 -3.94
C LEU A 146 7.57 -9.14 -3.24
N PHE A 147 7.86 -10.02 -2.28
CA PHE A 147 9.18 -10.15 -1.69
C PHE A 147 9.82 -11.46 -2.16
N VAL A 148 11.05 -11.35 -2.66
CA VAL A 148 11.86 -12.48 -3.13
C VAL A 148 13.16 -12.46 -2.34
N ASP A 149 13.41 -13.49 -1.54
CA ASP A 149 14.69 -13.67 -0.87
C ASP A 149 15.61 -14.58 -1.69
N LEU A 150 16.92 -14.41 -1.49
CA LEU A 150 17.95 -15.29 -2.03
C LEU A 150 18.46 -16.20 -0.90
N VAL A 151 18.45 -17.50 -1.14
CA VAL A 151 18.79 -18.51 -0.13
C VAL A 151 20.08 -19.27 -0.46
N GLY A 152 20.75 -19.73 0.59
CA GLY A 152 22.01 -20.46 0.47
C GLY A 152 23.11 -19.62 -0.21
N PRO A 153 23.95 -20.23 -1.07
CA PRO A 153 25.05 -19.54 -1.73
C PRO A 153 24.63 -18.36 -2.61
N THR A 154 23.40 -18.36 -3.11
CA THR A 154 22.89 -17.29 -3.99
C THR A 154 22.74 -15.95 -3.28
N ARG A 155 22.65 -15.94 -1.94
CA ARG A 155 22.54 -14.72 -1.13
C ARG A 155 23.67 -13.73 -1.41
N ALA A 156 24.88 -14.23 -1.63
CA ALA A 156 26.05 -13.40 -1.96
C ALA A 156 25.95 -12.70 -3.32
N ARG A 157 25.06 -13.16 -4.21
CA ARG A 157 24.87 -12.64 -5.58
C ARG A 157 23.80 -11.54 -5.67
N CYS A 158 23.30 -11.04 -4.55
CA CYS A 158 22.23 -10.04 -4.54
C CYS A 158 22.59 -8.79 -5.37
N ALA A 159 23.80 -8.27 -5.21
CA ALA A 159 24.24 -7.08 -5.94
C ALA A 159 24.33 -7.34 -7.46
N ASP A 160 24.91 -8.49 -7.84
CA ASP A 160 25.04 -8.92 -9.24
C ASP A 160 23.66 -9.10 -9.89
N LEU A 161 22.72 -9.71 -9.17
CA LEU A 161 21.35 -9.90 -9.65
C LEU A 161 20.65 -8.56 -9.88
N VAL A 162 20.76 -7.62 -8.93
CA VAL A 162 20.17 -6.27 -9.08
C VAL A 162 20.76 -5.54 -10.28
N ALA A 163 22.08 -5.58 -10.45
CA ALA A 163 22.74 -4.98 -11.61
C ALA A 163 22.35 -5.67 -12.93
N PHE A 164 22.17 -6.99 -12.92
CA PHE A 164 21.71 -7.74 -14.08
C PHE A 164 20.27 -7.36 -14.46
N LEU A 165 19.36 -7.29 -13.50
CA LEU A 165 17.97 -6.88 -13.71
C LEU A 165 17.89 -5.47 -14.30
N GLU A 166 18.67 -4.53 -13.76
CA GLU A 166 18.68 -3.14 -14.23
C GLU A 166 19.13 -3.03 -15.70
N LYS A 167 20.16 -3.79 -16.10
CA LYS A 167 20.60 -3.88 -17.50
C LYS A 167 19.51 -4.40 -18.45
N HIS A 168 18.53 -5.13 -17.93
CA HIS A 168 17.39 -5.64 -18.68
C HIS A 168 16.10 -4.83 -18.44
N GLY A 169 16.23 -3.61 -17.89
CA GLY A 169 15.09 -2.70 -17.69
C GLY A 169 14.21 -3.05 -16.47
N VAL A 170 14.62 -4.01 -15.64
CA VAL A 170 13.86 -4.43 -14.45
C VAL A 170 14.46 -3.78 -13.20
N ARG A 171 13.63 -3.07 -12.43
CA ARG A 171 14.05 -2.42 -11.17
C ARG A 171 13.45 -3.11 -9.95
N SER A 172 14.28 -3.31 -8.92
CA SER A 172 13.87 -3.82 -7.61
C SER A 172 14.48 -2.97 -6.49
N SER A 173 14.17 -3.28 -5.23
CA SER A 173 15.01 -2.78 -4.12
C SER A 173 16.42 -3.38 -4.20
N ALA A 174 17.44 -2.60 -3.85
CA ALA A 174 18.85 -3.03 -3.86
C ALA A 174 19.29 -3.75 -2.56
N ARG A 175 18.35 -4.41 -1.86
CA ARG A 175 18.64 -5.16 -0.62
C ARG A 175 17.71 -6.35 -0.48
N LEU A 176 18.16 -7.36 0.26
CA LEU A 176 17.34 -8.53 0.59
C LEU A 176 16.32 -8.25 1.72
N PRO A 177 15.16 -8.93 1.69
CA PRO A 177 14.60 -9.56 0.49
C PRO A 177 14.34 -8.52 -0.60
N LEU A 178 14.56 -8.87 -1.86
CA LEU A 178 14.24 -8.02 -3.00
C LEU A 178 12.73 -7.74 -3.00
N ARG A 179 12.37 -6.47 -3.20
CA ARG A 179 10.99 -6.01 -3.22
C ARG A 179 10.63 -5.55 -4.63
N PHE A 180 9.66 -6.23 -5.22
CA PHE A 180 9.00 -5.84 -6.46
C PHE A 180 7.61 -5.29 -6.14
N VAL A 181 7.22 -4.21 -6.82
CA VAL A 181 5.94 -3.54 -6.60
C VAL A 181 5.29 -3.29 -7.95
N THR A 182 4.13 -3.88 -8.18
CA THR A 182 3.32 -3.65 -9.39
C THR A 182 2.45 -2.41 -9.22
N HIS A 183 2.20 -1.71 -10.32
CA HIS A 183 1.41 -0.48 -10.39
C HIS A 183 0.88 -0.28 -11.81
N LEU A 184 0.12 0.80 -12.02
CA LEU A 184 -0.62 1.08 -13.25
C LEU A 184 0.19 1.17 -14.55
N ASP A 185 1.51 1.33 -14.46
CA ASP A 185 2.41 1.39 -15.63
C ASP A 185 3.14 0.07 -15.88
N VAL A 186 2.80 -0.99 -15.13
CA VAL A 186 3.31 -2.34 -15.34
C VAL A 186 2.19 -3.17 -15.96
N ASP A 187 2.48 -3.84 -17.07
CA ASP A 187 1.53 -4.69 -17.77
C ASP A 187 1.96 -6.17 -17.78
N ALA A 188 1.28 -6.95 -18.61
CA ALA A 188 1.38 -8.39 -18.71
C ALA A 188 2.37 -8.88 -19.80
N ALA A 189 3.06 -7.96 -20.49
CA ALA A 189 3.88 -8.22 -21.67
C ALA A 189 5.09 -9.12 -21.39
#